data_AF-A0A2E9Y509-F1
#
_entry.id   AF-A0A2E9Y509-F1
#
_cell.length_a   1.000
_cell.length_b   1.000
_cell.length_c   1.000
_cell.angle_alpha   90.00
_cell.angle_beta   90.00
_cell.angle_gamma   90.00
#
_symmetry.space_group_name_H-M   'P 1'
#
loop_
_entity.id
_entity.type
_entity.pdbx_description
1 polymer ?
#
loop_
_entity_poly.entity_id
_entity_poly.type
_entity_poly.pdbx_seq_one_letter_code
_entity_poly.pdbx_strand_id
1 'polypeptide(L)'
;MPVAEEGNRLAVEEIMTKQAYSCTADSRVGSVLEQMSARSIHHVPVVQNRVLIGIVSTHDLLFAQRKILVEDNKRRQQIADTILMSQLD
;
A
#
# COMPACT_ATOMS: atom_id res chain seq x y z
N MET A 1 34.24 -15.40 23.42
CA MET A 1 34.06 -14.59 22.19
C MET A 1 33.06 -13.48 22.50
N PRO A 2 33.35 -12.20 22.27
CA PRO A 2 32.32 -11.18 22.21
C PRO A 2 32.01 -10.89 20.75
N VAL A 3 30.88 -11.40 20.27
CA VAL A 3 30.34 -11.21 18.91
C VAL A 3 29.57 -9.88 18.79
N ALA A 4 29.76 -8.95 19.73
CA ALA A 4 28.82 -7.85 19.99
C ALA A 4 29.25 -6.46 19.49
N GLU A 5 30.51 -6.26 19.06
CA GLU A 5 30.97 -4.93 18.60
C GLU A 5 31.18 -4.81 17.08
N GLU A 6 31.28 -5.93 16.35
CA GLU A 6 31.55 -5.91 14.90
C GLU A 6 30.33 -5.44 14.07
N GLY A 7 29.11 -5.53 14.62
CA GLY A 7 27.86 -5.23 13.92
C GLY A 7 27.50 -3.74 13.81
N ASN A 8 28.26 -2.84 14.43
CA ASN A 8 27.91 -1.42 14.59
C ASN A 8 28.80 -0.45 13.78
N ARG A 9 29.49 -0.95 12.75
CA ARG A 9 30.37 -0.13 11.88
C ARG A 9 29.82 0.11 10.48
N LEU A 10 28.82 -0.65 10.04
CA LEU A 10 28.21 -0.45 8.72
C LEU A 10 27.28 0.76 8.74
N ALA A 11 27.51 1.72 7.85
CA ALA A 11 26.62 2.85 7.66
C ALA A 11 25.33 2.38 6.97
N VAL A 12 24.18 2.91 7.39
CA VAL A 12 22.87 2.60 6.76
C VAL A 12 22.87 2.95 5.26
N GLU A 13 23.64 3.96 4.86
CA GLU A 13 23.85 4.32 3.45
C GLU A 13 24.42 3.17 2.61
N GLU A 14 25.21 2.28 3.21
CA GLU A 14 25.82 1.14 2.52
C GLU A 14 24.82 0.03 2.20
N ILE A 15 23.70 -0.03 2.93
CA ILE A 15 22.68 -1.08 2.79
C ILE A 15 21.36 -0.58 2.20
N MET A 16 21.13 0.74 2.16
CA MET A 16 19.89 1.30 1.66
C MET A 16 19.75 1.19 0.14
N THR A 17 18.51 1.14 -0.35
CA THR A 17 18.22 1.29 -1.77
C THR A 17 18.43 2.74 -2.20
N LYS A 18 19.51 3.01 -2.95
CA LYS A 18 19.87 4.38 -3.39
C LYS A 18 18.82 5.05 -4.29
N GLN A 19 18.16 4.27 -5.15
CA GLN A 19 17.11 4.76 -6.05
C GLN A 19 15.80 4.01 -5.75
N ALA A 20 15.17 4.39 -4.63
CA ALA A 20 13.90 3.80 -4.25
C ALA A 20 12.76 4.27 -5.18
N TYR A 21 11.92 3.32 -5.61
CA TYR A 21 10.63 3.66 -6.20
C TYR A 21 9.78 4.39 -5.15
N SER A 22 9.20 5.52 -5.54
CA SER A 22 8.27 6.30 -4.72
C SER A 22 6.96 6.52 -5.47
N CYS A 23 5.88 6.76 -4.73
CA CYS A 23 4.59 7.15 -5.27
C CYS A 23 4.20 8.56 -4.79
N THR A 24 3.16 9.12 -5.38
CA THR A 24 2.56 10.39 -4.93
C THR A 24 1.34 10.15 -4.06
N ALA A 25 0.90 11.17 -3.32
CA ALA A 25 -0.33 11.10 -2.51
C ALA A 25 -1.59 10.75 -3.35
N ASP A 26 -1.59 11.10 -4.63
CA ASP A 26 -2.71 10.85 -5.56
C ASP A 26 -2.63 9.49 -6.27
N SER A 27 -1.57 8.71 -6.00
CA SER A 27 -1.38 7.41 -6.64
C SER A 27 -2.45 6.41 -6.22
N ARG A 28 -3.01 5.68 -7.19
CA ARG A 28 -4.02 4.65 -6.90
C ARG A 28 -3.40 3.44 -6.20
N VAL A 29 -4.06 2.96 -5.15
CA VAL A 29 -3.66 1.78 -4.37
C VAL A 29 -3.31 0.57 -5.25
N GLY A 30 -4.16 0.24 -6.22
CA GLY A 30 -3.93 -0.90 -7.12
C GLY A 30 -2.64 -0.78 -7.94
N SER A 31 -2.37 0.43 -8.48
CA SER A 31 -1.14 0.68 -9.24
C SER A 31 0.11 0.63 -8.36
N VAL A 32 0.03 1.10 -7.11
CA VAL A 32 1.14 0.99 -6.16
C VAL A 32 1.40 -0.48 -5.81
N LEU A 33 0.35 -1.26 -5.54
CA LEU A 33 0.47 -2.71 -5.30
C LEU A 33 1.09 -3.46 -6.47
N GLU A 34 0.70 -3.15 -7.70
CA GLU A 34 1.29 -3.72 -8.92
C GLU A 34 2.79 -3.40 -9.01
N GLN A 35 3.19 -2.15 -8.76
CA GLN A 35 4.60 -1.76 -8.76
C GLN A 35 5.39 -2.43 -7.64
N MET A 36 4.80 -2.60 -6.45
CA MET A 36 5.41 -3.32 -5.35
C MET A 36 5.67 -4.79 -5.71
N SER A 37 4.69 -5.45 -6.34
CA SER A 37 4.83 -6.83 -6.79
C SER A 37 5.86 -6.95 -7.92
N ALA A 38 5.83 -6.07 -8.92
CA ALA A 38 6.74 -6.10 -10.05
C ALA A 38 8.21 -5.85 -9.65
N ARG A 39 8.43 -5.09 -8.57
CA ARG A 39 9.77 -4.73 -8.07
C ARG A 39 10.21 -5.57 -6.87
N SER A 40 9.37 -6.49 -6.38
CA SER A 40 9.59 -7.27 -5.16
C SER A 40 9.95 -6.41 -3.94
N ILE A 41 9.20 -5.31 -3.72
CA ILE A 41 9.38 -4.40 -2.59
C ILE A 41 8.14 -4.34 -1.70
N HIS A 42 8.35 -4.13 -0.41
CA HIS A 42 7.27 -4.13 0.60
C HIS A 42 6.96 -2.77 1.21
N HIS A 43 7.78 -1.76 0.93
CA HIS A 43 7.60 -0.40 1.43
C HIS A 43 7.84 0.59 0.30
N VAL A 44 6.99 1.60 0.22
CA VAL A 44 7.07 2.66 -0.80
C VAL A 44 7.00 4.01 -0.09
N PRO A 45 8.03 4.86 -0.23
CA PRO A 45 7.97 6.26 0.19
C PRO A 45 6.92 7.03 -0.63
N VAL A 46 6.14 7.87 0.05
CA VAL A 46 5.18 8.78 -0.57
C VAL A 46 5.81 10.17 -0.65
N VAL A 47 6.00 10.67 -1.87
CA VAL A 47 6.72 11.92 -2.16
C VAL A 47 5.78 12.89 -2.87
N GLN A 48 5.77 14.14 -2.41
CA GLN A 48 5.05 15.24 -3.06
C GLN A 48 5.96 16.47 -3.12
N ASN A 49 6.04 17.13 -4.29
CA ASN A 49 6.91 18.29 -4.50
C ASN A 49 8.38 18.05 -4.07
N ARG A 50 8.91 16.84 -4.33
CA ARG A 50 10.26 16.38 -3.92
C ARG A 50 10.47 16.27 -2.40
N VAL A 51 9.40 16.32 -1.62
CA VAL A 51 9.43 16.14 -0.16
C VAL A 51 8.83 14.79 0.19
N LEU A 52 9.51 14.02 1.05
CA LEU A 52 8.97 12.82 1.65
C LEU A 52 7.87 13.22 2.65
N ILE A 53 6.65 12.77 2.42
CA ILE A 53 5.49 13.10 3.27
C ILE A 53 4.91 11.89 4.00
N GLY A 54 5.36 10.66 3.68
CA GLY A 54 4.90 9.45 4.34
C GLY A 54 5.51 8.18 3.76
N ILE A 55 5.10 7.03 4.31
CA ILE A 55 5.50 5.69 3.86
C ILE A 55 4.24 4.81 3.87
N VAL A 56 4.10 3.94 2.89
CA VAL A 56 3.09 2.88 2.88
C VAL A 56 3.76 1.52 2.74
N SER A 57 3.24 0.53 3.46
CA SER A 57 3.63 -0.86 3.35
C SER A 57 2.62 -1.68 2.53
N THR A 58 3.02 -2.88 2.10
CA THR A 58 2.08 -3.82 1.48
C THR A 58 0.87 -4.09 2.37
N HIS A 59 1.07 -4.15 3.69
CA HIS A 59 0.00 -4.42 4.65
C HIS A 59 -1.05 -3.29 4.67
N ASP A 60 -0.61 -2.03 4.69
CA ASP A 60 -1.50 -0.87 4.67
C ASP A 60 -2.39 -0.87 3.42
N LEU A 61 -1.78 -1.15 2.27
CA LEU A 61 -2.48 -1.16 0.98
C LEU A 61 -3.47 -2.34 0.86
N LEU A 62 -3.10 -3.53 1.34
CA LEU A 62 -4.01 -4.68 1.36
C LEU A 62 -5.19 -4.46 2.29
N PHE A 63 -4.96 -3.86 3.47
CA PHE A 63 -6.04 -3.54 4.41
C PHE A 63 -7.02 -2.52 3.80
N ALA A 64 -6.50 -1.48 3.13
CA ALA A 64 -7.31 -0.50 2.41
C ALA A 64 -8.11 -1.15 1.28
N GLN A 65 -7.50 -2.03 0.49
CA GLN A 65 -8.17 -2.72 -0.61
C GLN A 65 -9.32 -3.62 -0.12
N ARG A 66 -9.13 -4.33 1.00
CA ARG A 66 -10.19 -5.14 1.61
C ARG A 66 -11.40 -4.29 2.00
N LYS A 67 -11.17 -3.12 2.58
CA LYS A 67 -12.25 -2.21 2.99
C LYS A 67 -13.10 -1.80 1.78
N ILE A 68 -12.45 -1.43 0.67
CA ILE A 68 -13.13 -1.06 -0.57
C ILE A 68 -13.97 -2.23 -1.11
N LEU A 69 -13.42 -3.44 -1.17
CA LEU A 69 -14.14 -4.63 -1.66
C LEU A 69 -15.38 -4.96 -0.81
N VAL A 70 -15.28 -4.84 0.51
CA VAL A 70 -16.40 -5.09 1.42
C VAL A 70 -17.50 -4.04 1.23
N GLU A 71 -17.13 -2.77 1.07
CA GLU A 71 -18.08 -1.68 0.83
C GLU A 71 -18.79 -1.83 -0.53
N ASP A 72 -18.05 -2.21 -1.57
CA ASP A 72 -18.61 -2.40 -2.91
C ASP A 72 -19.60 -3.57 -2.96
N ASN A 73 -19.28 -4.69 -2.31
CA ASN A 73 -20.18 -5.84 -2.18
C ASN A 73 -21.47 -5.47 -1.43
N LYS A 74 -21.37 -4.71 -0.33
CA LYS A 74 -22.55 -4.23 0.41
C LYS A 74 -23.44 -3.36 -0.47
N ARG A 75 -22.84 -2.42 -1.21
CA ARG A 75 -23.58 -1.53 -2.11
C ARG A 75 -24.30 -2.31 -3.21
N ARG A 76 -23.66 -3.31 -3.81
CA ARG A 76 -24.28 -4.19 -4.82
C ARG A 76 -25.46 -4.98 -4.26
N GLN A 77 -25.32 -5.56 -3.08
CA GLN A 77 -26.41 -6.30 -2.43
C GLN A 77 -27.60 -5.38 -2.16
N GLN A 78 -27.34 -4.17 -1.65
CA GLN A 78 -28.38 -3.20 -1.30
C GLN A 78 -29.15 -2.70 -2.54
N ILE A 79 -28.46 -2.52 -3.67
CA ILE A 79 -29.09 -2.19 -4.95
C ILE A 79 -29.96 -3.36 -5.42
N ALA A 80 -29.45 -4.60 -5.35
CA ALA A 80 -30.21 -5.79 -5.75
C ALA A 80 -31.48 -5.96 -4.91
N ASP A 81 -31.38 -5.80 -3.58
CA ASP A 81 -32.52 -5.88 -2.66
C ASP A 81 -33.56 -4.79 -2.94
N THR A 82 -33.12 -3.56 -3.22
CA THR A 82 -34.01 -2.43 -3.54
C THR A 82 -34.79 -2.68 -4.85
N ILE A 83 -34.11 -3.19 -5.88
CA ILE A 83 -34.75 -3.52 -7.17
C ILE A 83 -35.76 -4.66 -6.97
N LEU A 84 -35.39 -5.71 -6.23
CA LEU A 84 -36.27 -6.84 -5.96
C LEU A 84 -37.54 -6.41 -5.21
N MET A 85 -37.41 -5.51 -4.23
CA MET A 85 -38.55 -4.97 -3.48
C MET A 85 -39.49 -4.15 -4.38
N SER A 86 -38.94 -3.37 -5.30
CA SER A 86 -39.74 -2.54 -6.23
C SER A 86 -40.51 -3.33 -7.30
N GLN A 87 -40.20 -4.61 -7.49
CA GLN A 87 -40.87 -5.51 -8.43
C GLN A 87 -41.97 -6.37 -7.79
N LEU A 88 -42.15 -6.26 -6.46
CA LEU A 88 -43.16 -6.99 -5.69
C LEU A 88 -44.44 -6.16 -5.42
N ASP A 89 -44.46 -4.90 -5.86
CA ASP A 89 -45.63 -4.00 -5.89
C ASP A 89 -46.27 -3.96 -7.29
#